data_AF-A0A949HXY2-F1
#
_entry.id   AF-A0A949HXY2-F1
#
_cell.length_a   1.000
_cell.length_b   1.000
_cell.length_c   1.000
_cell.angle_alpha   90.00
_cell.angle_beta   90.00
_cell.angle_gamma   90.00
#
_symmetry.space_group_name_H-M   'P 1'
#
loop_
_entity.id
_entity.type
_entity.pdbx_description
1 polymer ?
#
loop_
_entity_poly.entity_id
_entity_poly.type
_entity_poly.pdbx_seq_one_letter_code
_entity_poly.pdbx_strand_id
1 'polypeptide(L)'
;MYAFKALLRHATRAMKWPLLVALLCVASVHRVAAQSEFYTNNAPNIYYAPYSPPYSLPPNIDAINFINLEPFTINFAYGIGNPPYFETFDTLNYTNKSTMTCNTGFLFDDQITDPFGNTEHTTASTFYNPGTVDCAFYSIGTNLALASTGYFGVMATNIINSGVVNLGVNGTLIFTGQVVNLDRSFLTIGAGQSAVQVVNDPSLWFGPEAGTGVDTNGEWDPGVDLAPPFAAPSWVREGNFIPGF
;
A
#
# COMPACT_ATOMS: atom_id res chain seq x y z
N MET A 1 -48.06 47.41 53.84
CA MET A 1 -47.65 47.77 52.46
C MET A 1 -46.22 47.24 52.23
N TYR A 2 -46.00 45.92 52.18
CA TYR A 2 -46.08 45.02 51.00
C TYR A 2 -45.33 45.51 49.75
N ALA A 3 -44.04 45.83 49.84
CA ALA A 3 -43.25 46.08 48.61
C ALA A 3 -41.73 45.87 48.73
N PHE A 4 -41.19 45.15 49.73
CA PHE A 4 -39.72 45.02 49.86
C PHE A 4 -39.18 43.59 50.04
N LYS A 5 -40.05 42.57 50.02
CA LYS A 5 -39.62 41.16 50.17
C LYS A 5 -39.53 40.37 48.85
N ALA A 6 -39.80 40.99 47.70
CA ALA A 6 -39.86 40.30 46.41
C ALA A 6 -38.55 40.34 45.59
N LEU A 7 -37.62 41.25 45.89
CA LEU A 7 -36.42 41.45 45.05
C LEU A 7 -35.20 40.60 45.43
N LEU A 8 -35.23 39.88 46.57
CA LEU A 8 -34.10 39.04 47.00
C LEU A 8 -34.25 37.54 46.67
N ARG A 9 -35.25 37.14 45.88
CA ARG A 9 -35.48 35.72 45.52
C ARG A 9 -35.06 35.35 44.09
N HIS A 10 -34.36 36.21 43.37
CA HIS A 10 -33.95 35.92 41.98
C HIS A 10 -32.42 35.85 41.78
N ALA A 11 -31.63 36.12 42.81
CA ALA A 11 -30.17 36.16 42.70
C ALA A 11 -29.44 34.82 42.97
N THR A 12 -30.14 33.70 43.15
CA THR A 12 -29.51 32.38 43.43
C THR A 12 -29.72 31.34 42.33
N ARG A 13 -30.33 31.70 41.20
CA ARG A 13 -30.62 30.75 40.11
C ARG A 13 -29.71 30.88 38.88
N ALA A 14 -28.61 31.63 38.98
CA ALA A 14 -27.70 31.89 37.86
C ALA A 14 -26.31 31.21 38.01
N MET A 15 -26.16 30.21 38.89
CA MET A 15 -24.83 29.70 39.29
C MET A 15 -24.44 28.32 38.73
N LYS A 16 -25.00 27.91 37.58
CA LYS A 16 -24.60 26.65 36.90
C LYS A 16 -24.31 26.78 35.41
N TRP A 17 -24.65 27.90 34.79
CA TRP A 17 -24.41 28.13 33.36
C TRP A 17 -22.92 28.20 32.96
N PRO A 18 -22.04 28.95 33.65
CA PRO A 18 -20.63 28.97 33.28
C PRO A 18 -19.96 27.60 33.51
N LEU A 19 -20.41 26.84 34.52
CA LEU A 19 -19.92 25.49 34.78
C LEU A 19 -20.37 24.50 33.71
N LEU A 20 -21.60 24.63 33.20
CA LEU A 20 -22.12 23.83 32.09
C LEU A 20 -21.38 24.14 30.78
N VAL A 21 -21.12 25.43 30.49
CA VAL A 21 -20.33 25.86 29.33
C VAL A 21 -18.90 25.34 29.44
N ALA A 22 -18.27 25.43 30.61
CA ALA A 22 -16.93 24.86 30.83
C ALA A 22 -16.93 23.33 30.67
N LEU A 23 -17.94 22.62 31.16
CA LEU A 23 -18.08 21.17 30.97
C LEU A 23 -18.33 20.79 29.50
N LEU A 24 -19.12 21.58 28.77
CA LEU A 24 -19.32 21.42 27.32
C LEU A 24 -18.04 21.69 26.53
N CYS A 25 -17.26 22.72 26.90
CA CYS A 25 -15.96 23.01 26.30
C CYS A 25 -14.93 21.90 26.59
N VAL A 26 -14.93 21.33 27.79
CA VAL A 26 -14.07 20.18 28.14
C VAL A 26 -14.54 18.89 27.46
N ALA A 27 -15.85 18.68 27.31
CA ALA A 27 -16.43 17.54 26.60
C ALA A 27 -16.29 17.63 25.06
N SER A 28 -16.02 18.82 24.52
CA SER A 28 -15.79 19.04 23.07
C SER A 28 -14.32 19.05 22.68
N VAL A 29 -13.40 18.79 23.63
CA VAL A 29 -12.04 18.38 23.31
C VAL A 29 -12.11 16.96 22.75
N HIS A 30 -12.46 16.86 21.47
CA HIS A 30 -12.25 15.65 20.70
C HIS A 30 -10.76 15.35 20.80
N ARG A 31 -10.42 14.16 21.30
CA ARG A 31 -9.08 13.61 21.13
C ARG A 31 -8.93 13.32 19.64
N VAL A 32 -8.52 14.32 18.86
CA VAL A 32 -7.89 14.08 17.57
C VAL A 32 -6.60 13.36 17.94
N ALA A 33 -6.49 12.07 17.64
CA ALA A 33 -5.18 11.44 17.59
C ALA A 33 -4.42 12.26 16.54
N ALA A 34 -3.39 12.98 16.95
CA ALA A 34 -2.61 13.77 16.03
C ALA A 34 -1.86 12.78 15.13
N GLN A 35 -2.13 12.83 13.83
CA GLN A 35 -1.34 12.17 12.80
C GLN A 35 0.15 12.39 13.09
N SER A 36 0.94 11.32 13.07
CA SER A 36 2.39 11.43 13.29
C SER A 36 3.06 12.01 12.05
N GLU A 37 4.15 12.76 12.23
CA GLU A 37 4.95 13.18 11.08
C GLU A 37 5.67 11.97 10.43
N PHE A 38 6.13 11.02 11.26
CA PHE A 38 6.90 9.86 10.80
C PHE A 38 6.47 8.57 11.48
N TYR A 39 6.42 7.51 10.70
CA TYR A 39 6.57 6.14 11.14
C TYR A 39 7.87 5.59 10.54
N THR A 40 8.79 5.13 11.39
CA THR A 40 10.05 4.52 10.94
C THR A 40 10.19 3.13 11.50
N ASN A 41 10.13 2.12 10.63
CA ASN A 41 10.57 0.78 10.99
C ASN A 41 12.11 0.73 10.94
N ASN A 42 12.72 0.74 12.12
CA ASN A 42 14.17 0.56 12.32
C ASN A 42 14.48 -0.60 13.29
N ALA A 43 13.48 -1.45 13.58
CA ALA A 43 13.64 -2.58 14.48
C ALA A 43 13.92 -3.84 13.66
N PRO A 44 14.89 -4.67 14.05
CA PRO A 44 15.19 -5.88 13.31
C PRO A 44 14.01 -6.85 13.38
N ASN A 45 13.56 -7.33 12.23
CA ASN A 45 12.57 -8.39 12.07
C ASN A 45 11.23 -8.13 12.77
N ILE A 46 10.52 -7.07 12.37
CA ILE A 46 9.14 -6.89 12.79
C ILE A 46 8.26 -7.95 12.10
N TYR A 47 7.58 -8.77 12.90
CA TYR A 47 6.71 -9.84 12.42
C TYR A 47 5.34 -9.74 13.08
N TYR A 48 4.29 -9.52 12.28
CA TYR A 48 2.91 -9.45 12.74
C TYR A 48 2.12 -10.70 12.34
N ALA A 49 1.82 -11.58 13.29
CA ALA A 49 0.95 -12.73 13.07
C ALA A 49 -0.09 -12.88 14.20
N PRO A 50 -1.41 -12.81 13.91
CA PRO A 50 -2.44 -12.93 14.93
C PRO A 50 -2.66 -14.36 15.44
N TYR A 51 -2.08 -15.38 14.77
CA TYR A 51 -2.30 -16.80 15.11
C TYR A 51 -1.02 -17.64 15.23
N SER A 52 0.16 -17.03 15.10
CA SER A 52 1.45 -17.66 15.39
C SER A 52 2.18 -16.86 16.48
N PRO A 53 2.77 -17.50 17.49
CA PRO A 53 3.63 -16.81 18.44
C PRO A 53 4.82 -16.09 17.74
N PRO A 54 5.20 -14.88 18.17
CA PRO A 54 4.50 -14.04 19.15
C PRO A 54 3.23 -13.44 18.52
N TYR A 55 2.07 -13.66 19.16
CA TYR A 55 0.80 -13.14 18.68
C TYR A 55 0.84 -11.62 18.64
N SER A 56 0.70 -11.03 17.46
CA SER A 56 0.70 -9.58 17.30
C SER A 56 -0.15 -9.16 16.11
N LEU A 57 -0.96 -8.13 16.32
CA LEU A 57 -1.74 -7.50 15.27
C LEU A 57 -0.86 -6.54 14.47
N PRO A 58 -1.10 -6.40 13.15
CA PRO A 58 -0.53 -5.32 12.37
C PRO A 58 -0.72 -3.95 13.06
N PRO A 59 0.27 -3.06 12.99
CA PRO A 59 0.20 -1.76 13.62
C PRO A 59 -0.77 -0.89 12.83
N ASN A 60 -1.58 -0.10 13.54
CA ASN A 60 -2.28 1.01 12.91
C ASN A 60 -1.25 2.15 12.76
N ILE A 61 -0.92 2.50 11.51
CA ILE A 61 0.02 3.56 11.18
C ILE A 61 -0.77 4.73 10.63
N ASP A 62 -0.78 5.81 11.38
CA ASP A 62 -1.31 7.13 10.99
C ASP A 62 -0.13 8.11 11.00
N ALA A 63 0.51 8.25 9.85
CA ALA A 63 1.71 9.08 9.71
C ALA A 63 1.87 9.66 8.30
N ILE A 64 2.33 10.90 8.19
CA ILE A 64 2.59 11.55 6.88
C ILE A 64 3.65 10.77 6.09
N ASN A 65 4.68 10.27 6.78
CA ASN A 65 5.80 9.57 6.17
C ASN A 65 5.97 8.16 6.75
N PHE A 66 5.84 7.14 5.90
CA PHE A 66 6.18 5.76 6.20
C PHE A 66 7.57 5.41 5.67
N ILE A 67 8.48 5.03 6.56
CA ILE A 67 9.87 4.69 6.23
C ILE A 67 10.18 3.29 6.74
N ASN A 68 10.42 2.35 5.82
CA ASN A 68 10.86 1.02 6.13
C ASN A 68 12.38 0.88 5.92
N LEU A 69 13.14 0.70 7.01
CA LEU A 69 14.59 0.50 7.00
C LEU A 69 15.01 -0.94 7.31
N GLU A 70 14.12 -1.74 7.92
CA GLU A 70 14.36 -3.11 8.34
C GLU A 70 13.25 -4.05 7.83
N PRO A 71 13.39 -5.38 7.93
CA PRO A 71 12.34 -6.29 7.50
C PRO A 71 10.99 -6.01 8.20
N PHE A 72 9.93 -5.88 7.40
CA PHE A 72 8.56 -5.62 7.84
C PHE A 72 7.64 -6.71 7.31
N THR A 73 7.21 -7.61 8.18
CA THR A 73 6.41 -8.77 7.79
C THR A 73 5.00 -8.73 8.40
N ILE A 74 4.00 -8.82 7.52
CA ILE A 74 2.58 -8.87 7.85
C ILE A 74 2.05 -10.25 7.45
N ASN A 75 1.39 -10.93 8.40
CA ASN A 75 0.75 -12.20 8.18
C ASN A 75 -0.70 -12.13 8.68
N PHE A 76 -1.64 -11.91 7.77
CA PHE A 76 -3.06 -12.01 8.08
C PHE A 76 -3.48 -13.47 8.28
N ALA A 77 -4.47 -13.67 9.13
CA ALA A 77 -5.04 -14.98 9.38
C ALA A 77 -5.73 -15.55 8.14
N TYR A 78 -5.51 -16.84 7.87
CA TYR A 78 -6.34 -17.59 6.93
C TYR A 78 -7.66 -17.97 7.63
N GLY A 79 -8.76 -17.43 7.14
CA GLY A 79 -10.13 -17.71 7.58
C GLY A 79 -11.11 -17.39 6.45
N ILE A 80 -12.32 -17.94 6.50
CA ILE A 80 -13.32 -17.92 5.41
C ILE A 80 -13.67 -16.47 5.03
N GLY A 81 -12.97 -15.91 4.05
CA GLY A 81 -13.06 -14.53 3.59
C GLY A 81 -11.80 -14.14 2.79
N ASN A 82 -11.91 -13.15 1.90
CA ASN A 82 -10.74 -12.62 1.20
C ASN A 82 -9.95 -11.78 2.23
N PRO A 83 -8.74 -12.18 2.64
CA PRO A 83 -8.00 -11.46 3.67
C PRO A 83 -7.61 -10.05 3.14
N PRO A 84 -7.61 -9.02 4.00
CA PRO A 84 -7.38 -7.64 3.58
C PRO A 84 -5.94 -7.44 3.12
N TYR A 85 -5.69 -6.31 2.47
CA TYR A 85 -4.34 -5.81 2.21
C TYR A 85 -3.85 -5.00 3.42
N PHE A 86 -2.53 -4.86 3.57
CA PHE A 86 -1.98 -3.94 4.54
C PHE A 86 -1.98 -2.52 3.95
N GLU A 87 -2.48 -1.58 4.74
CA GLU A 87 -2.69 -0.18 4.38
C GLU A 87 -2.35 0.70 5.60
N THR A 88 -2.04 1.97 5.34
CA THR A 88 -1.78 2.98 6.36
C THR A 88 -2.77 4.13 6.22
N PHE A 89 -3.00 4.88 7.31
CA PHE A 89 -3.93 6.00 7.33
C PHE A 89 -3.21 7.33 7.01
N ASP A 90 -3.86 8.17 6.20
CA ASP A 90 -3.43 9.52 5.83
C ASP A 90 -1.94 9.62 5.40
N THR A 91 -1.36 8.57 4.82
CA THR A 91 0.08 8.52 4.53
C THR A 91 0.38 9.04 3.14
N LEU A 92 1.19 10.11 3.07
CA LEU A 92 1.50 10.78 1.80
C LEU A 92 2.81 10.31 1.17
N ASN A 93 3.78 9.87 1.97
CA ASN A 93 5.11 9.51 1.49
C ASN A 93 5.52 8.12 1.97
N TYR A 94 5.79 7.24 1.01
CA TYR A 94 6.23 5.87 1.27
C TYR A 94 7.68 5.70 0.84
N THR A 95 8.53 5.19 1.75
CA THR A 95 9.92 4.83 1.47
C THR A 95 10.20 3.43 1.95
N ASN A 96 10.54 2.50 1.04
CA ASN A 96 10.99 1.17 1.40
C ASN A 96 12.45 0.93 0.98
N LYS A 97 13.35 0.82 1.97
CA LYS A 97 14.78 0.53 1.76
C LYS A 97 15.18 -0.89 2.15
N SER A 98 14.23 -1.70 2.61
CA SER A 98 14.46 -3.07 3.08
C SER A 98 13.41 -4.02 2.48
N THR A 99 13.12 -5.13 3.15
CA THR A 99 12.11 -6.09 2.71
C THR A 99 10.78 -5.83 3.39
N MET A 100 9.72 -5.65 2.61
CA MET A 100 8.34 -5.70 3.06
C MET A 100 7.71 -7.00 2.59
N THR A 101 7.03 -7.69 3.47
CA THR A 101 6.41 -8.99 3.17
C THR A 101 4.99 -9.00 3.67
N CYS A 102 4.04 -9.37 2.81
CA CYS A 102 2.67 -9.65 3.21
C CYS A 102 2.19 -10.95 2.59
N ASN A 103 1.50 -11.81 3.36
CA ASN A 103 0.89 -13.02 2.82
C ASN A 103 -0.33 -12.75 1.90
N THR A 104 -0.81 -11.50 1.85
CA THR A 104 -1.86 -11.04 0.94
C THR A 104 -1.32 -9.97 -0.01
N GLY A 105 -1.03 -8.78 0.51
CA GLY A 105 -0.66 -7.66 -0.31
C GLY A 105 -0.59 -6.33 0.43
N PHE A 106 -0.16 -5.32 -0.30
CA PHE A 106 -0.06 -3.94 0.15
C PHE A 106 -0.86 -3.03 -0.78
N LEU A 107 -1.59 -2.07 -0.22
CA LEU A 107 -2.13 -0.93 -0.94
C LEU A 107 -1.48 0.34 -0.37
N PHE A 108 -0.73 1.03 -1.22
CA PHE A 108 -0.04 2.28 -0.91
C PHE A 108 -0.78 3.44 -1.56
N ASP A 109 -1.63 4.09 -0.79
CA ASP A 109 -2.38 5.27 -1.20
C ASP A 109 -2.52 6.25 -0.03
N ASP A 110 -3.18 7.37 -0.26
CA ASP A 110 -3.60 8.24 0.83
C ASP A 110 -5.03 7.85 1.23
N GLN A 111 -5.33 7.88 2.51
CA GLN A 111 -6.63 7.51 3.04
C GLN A 111 -7.15 8.64 3.89
N ILE A 112 -8.13 9.36 3.37
CA ILE A 112 -8.75 10.47 4.09
C ILE A 112 -9.99 9.92 4.79
N THR A 113 -9.97 9.90 6.12
CA THR A 113 -11.13 9.52 6.92
C THR A 113 -11.91 10.75 7.36
N ASP A 114 -13.19 10.82 7.00
CA ASP A 114 -14.07 11.89 7.44
C ASP A 114 -14.44 11.77 8.93
N PRO A 115 -14.99 12.81 9.57
CA PRO A 115 -15.41 12.75 10.97
C PRO A 115 -16.52 11.72 11.28
N PHE A 116 -17.14 11.13 10.26
CA PHE A 116 -18.19 10.11 10.37
C PHE A 116 -17.64 8.68 10.19
N GLY A 117 -16.35 8.53 9.94
CA GLY A 117 -15.67 7.25 9.77
C GLY A 117 -15.73 6.69 8.34
N ASN A 118 -16.08 7.50 7.34
CA ASN A 118 -15.96 7.11 5.94
C ASN A 118 -14.53 7.35 5.47
N THR A 119 -13.88 6.31 4.97
CA THR A 119 -12.53 6.39 4.40
C THR A 119 -12.63 6.46 2.88
N GLU A 120 -12.03 7.49 2.29
CA GLU A 120 -11.85 7.62 0.85
C GLU A 120 -10.38 7.39 0.49
N HIS A 121 -10.14 6.61 -0.57
CA HIS A 121 -8.81 6.36 -1.10
C HIS A 121 -8.44 7.44 -2.12
N THR A 122 -7.35 8.13 -1.88
CA THR A 122 -6.83 9.26 -2.66
C THR A 122 -5.37 9.06 -3.03
N THR A 123 -4.87 9.86 -3.97
CA THR A 123 -3.49 9.73 -4.45
C THR A 123 -2.49 10.24 -3.42
N ALA A 124 -1.57 9.39 -2.96
CA ALA A 124 -0.44 9.79 -2.14
C ALA A 124 0.52 10.74 -2.89
N SER A 125 1.44 11.37 -2.20
CA SER A 125 2.43 12.25 -2.84
C SER A 125 3.54 11.46 -3.52
N THR A 126 4.21 10.57 -2.77
CA THR A 126 5.38 9.85 -3.28
C THR A 126 5.43 8.39 -2.82
N PHE A 127 5.92 7.53 -3.70
CA PHE A 127 6.31 6.16 -3.40
C PHE A 127 7.72 5.90 -3.92
N TYR A 128 8.64 5.58 -3.02
CA TYR A 128 10.03 5.26 -3.35
C TYR A 128 10.41 3.88 -2.81
N ASN A 129 10.69 2.93 -3.71
CA ASN A 129 11.07 1.57 -3.36
C ASN A 129 12.36 1.13 -4.07
N PRO A 130 13.53 1.34 -3.45
CA PRO A 130 14.76 0.64 -3.78
C PRO A 130 14.87 -0.75 -3.10
N GLY A 131 13.98 -1.08 -2.16
CA GLY A 131 13.96 -2.34 -1.42
C GLY A 131 13.24 -3.49 -2.14
N THR A 132 12.80 -4.49 -1.37
CA THR A 132 12.01 -5.63 -1.87
C THR A 132 10.60 -5.58 -1.29
N VAL A 133 9.59 -5.87 -2.10
CA VAL A 133 8.22 -6.08 -1.65
C VAL A 133 7.73 -7.45 -2.12
N ASP A 134 7.36 -8.31 -1.18
CA ASP A 134 6.87 -9.65 -1.42
C ASP A 134 5.39 -9.75 -1.01
N CYS A 135 4.52 -10.01 -1.97
CA CYS A 135 3.08 -10.10 -1.78
C CYS A 135 2.58 -11.51 -2.15
N ALA A 136 2.13 -12.28 -1.17
CA ALA A 136 1.74 -13.69 -1.33
C ALA A 136 2.81 -14.54 -2.06
N PHE A 137 4.09 -14.23 -1.84
CA PHE A 137 5.22 -14.81 -2.56
C PHE A 137 5.80 -16.04 -1.84
N TYR A 138 6.15 -17.09 -2.59
CA TYR A 138 6.55 -18.41 -2.03
C TYR A 138 8.00 -18.49 -1.53
N SER A 139 8.86 -17.51 -1.83
CA SER A 139 10.31 -17.54 -1.52
C SER A 139 10.67 -17.49 -0.01
N ILE A 140 9.72 -17.12 0.82
CA ILE A 140 9.88 -17.00 2.28
C ILE A 140 9.40 -18.30 2.90
N GLY A 141 10.33 -19.12 3.40
CA GLY A 141 10.18 -20.48 3.99
C GLY A 141 9.21 -20.65 5.17
N THR A 142 8.23 -19.77 5.25
CA THR A 142 6.95 -19.95 5.92
C THR A 142 6.05 -20.81 5.01
N ASN A 143 5.36 -21.80 5.57
CA ASN A 143 4.34 -22.61 4.88
C ASN A 143 3.09 -21.77 4.46
N LEU A 144 3.24 -20.46 4.20
CA LEU A 144 2.17 -19.48 4.02
C LEU A 144 1.73 -19.30 2.57
N ALA A 145 2.43 -19.90 1.61
CA ALA A 145 2.19 -19.63 0.19
C ALA A 145 1.44 -20.78 -0.49
N LEU A 146 0.12 -20.91 -0.30
CA LEU A 146 -0.68 -21.85 -1.10
C LEU A 146 -2.13 -21.42 -1.44
N ALA A 147 -2.62 -20.22 -1.11
CA ALA A 147 -4.03 -19.91 -1.42
C ALA A 147 -4.42 -18.45 -1.73
N SER A 148 -3.56 -17.45 -1.55
CA SER A 148 -3.94 -16.05 -1.79
C SER A 148 -3.37 -15.51 -3.09
N THR A 149 -4.23 -14.85 -3.87
CA THR A 149 -3.84 -13.97 -4.95
C THR A 149 -3.11 -12.76 -4.36
N GLY A 150 -1.83 -12.60 -4.69
CA GLY A 150 -1.03 -11.47 -4.20
C GLY A 150 -1.57 -10.13 -4.73
N TYR A 151 -1.54 -9.08 -3.92
CA TYR A 151 -1.88 -7.73 -4.39
C TYR A 151 -0.77 -6.73 -4.08
N PHE A 152 -0.38 -5.95 -5.06
CA PHE A 152 0.47 -4.79 -4.87
C PHE A 152 -0.15 -3.64 -5.65
N GLY A 153 -0.64 -2.64 -4.93
CA GLY A 153 -1.20 -1.43 -5.51
C GLY A 153 -0.47 -0.21 -4.98
N VAL A 154 -0.06 0.68 -5.87
CA VAL A 154 0.48 1.99 -5.52
C VAL A 154 -0.31 3.05 -6.26
N MET A 155 -0.90 4.00 -5.52
CA MET A 155 -1.55 5.19 -6.05
C MET A 155 -0.87 6.42 -5.48
N ALA A 156 0.11 6.96 -6.21
CA ALA A 156 0.90 8.12 -5.77
C ALA A 156 1.25 9.04 -6.95
N THR A 157 1.39 10.33 -6.69
CA THR A 157 1.72 11.31 -7.74
C THR A 157 3.05 10.97 -8.41
N ASN A 158 4.06 10.63 -7.60
CA ASN A 158 5.38 10.23 -8.08
C ASN A 158 5.76 8.84 -7.53
N ILE A 159 5.96 7.89 -8.44
CA ILE A 159 6.35 6.52 -8.16
C ILE A 159 7.75 6.30 -8.72
N ILE A 160 8.68 5.91 -7.85
CA ILE A 160 10.02 5.49 -8.22
C ILE A 160 10.27 4.11 -7.60
N ASN A 161 10.22 3.08 -8.42
CA ASN A 161 10.60 1.73 -8.04
C ASN A 161 11.92 1.42 -8.75
N SER A 162 12.98 1.16 -8.00
CA SER A 162 14.25 0.64 -8.54
C SER A 162 14.66 -0.68 -7.88
N GLY A 163 13.80 -1.19 -7.00
CA GLY A 163 13.97 -2.44 -6.29
C GLY A 163 13.11 -3.57 -6.87
N VAL A 164 12.75 -4.51 -6.00
CA VAL A 164 12.07 -5.74 -6.38
C VAL A 164 10.62 -5.71 -5.91
N VAL A 165 9.69 -6.13 -6.77
CA VAL A 165 8.31 -6.44 -6.39
C VAL A 165 7.97 -7.84 -6.87
N ASN A 166 7.73 -8.75 -5.93
CA ASN A 166 7.38 -10.13 -6.19
C ASN A 166 5.94 -10.39 -5.75
N LEU A 167 5.16 -10.98 -6.65
CA LEU A 167 3.77 -11.35 -6.42
C LEU A 167 3.61 -12.86 -6.55
N GLY A 168 2.71 -13.41 -5.74
CA GLY A 168 2.22 -14.78 -5.88
C GLY A 168 1.57 -15.04 -7.24
N VAL A 169 1.28 -16.32 -7.52
CA VAL A 169 0.59 -16.74 -8.74
C VAL A 169 -0.77 -16.06 -8.84
N ASN A 170 -1.14 -15.63 -10.06
CA ASN A 170 -2.33 -14.82 -10.36
C ASN A 170 -2.38 -13.44 -9.69
N GLY A 171 -1.29 -12.97 -9.09
CA GLY A 171 -1.25 -11.71 -8.36
C GLY A 171 -1.51 -10.48 -9.25
N THR A 172 -1.96 -9.41 -8.62
CA THR A 172 -2.26 -8.13 -9.25
C THR A 172 -1.17 -7.10 -8.90
N LEU A 173 -0.57 -6.51 -9.93
CA LEU A 173 0.43 -5.44 -9.83
C LEU A 173 -0.13 -4.14 -10.44
N ILE A 174 -0.22 -3.06 -9.66
CA ILE A 174 -0.76 -1.78 -10.11
C ILE A 174 0.17 -0.65 -9.66
N PHE A 175 0.57 0.19 -10.62
CA PHE A 175 1.21 1.48 -10.37
C PHE A 175 0.38 2.57 -11.05
N THR A 176 -0.21 3.46 -10.26
CA THR A 176 -1.04 4.57 -10.72
C THR A 176 -0.44 5.88 -10.24
N GLY A 177 0.06 6.70 -11.16
CA GLY A 177 0.68 7.99 -10.83
C GLY A 177 0.85 8.91 -12.03
N GLN A 178 1.24 10.16 -11.77
CA GLN A 178 1.57 11.11 -12.84
C GLN A 178 2.96 10.80 -13.41
N VAL A 179 3.89 10.41 -12.54
CA VAL A 179 5.24 9.98 -12.92
C VAL A 179 5.46 8.58 -12.35
N VAL A 180 5.73 7.61 -13.23
CA VAL A 180 6.05 6.24 -12.86
C VAL A 180 7.41 5.89 -13.46
N ASN A 181 8.44 5.83 -12.62
CA ASN A 181 9.77 5.39 -12.98
C ASN A 181 10.02 3.99 -12.39
N LEU A 182 10.26 3.02 -13.28
CA LEU A 182 10.55 1.62 -12.94
C LEU A 182 11.98 1.23 -13.35
N ASP A 183 12.87 2.20 -13.57
CA ASP A 183 14.23 1.95 -14.03
C ASP A 183 14.99 1.04 -13.04
N ARG A 184 15.56 -0.04 -13.57
CA ARG A 184 16.26 -1.10 -12.80
C ARG A 184 15.36 -1.87 -11.83
N SER A 185 14.05 -1.75 -11.95
CA SER A 185 13.11 -2.60 -11.21
C SER A 185 13.23 -4.06 -11.63
N PHE A 186 12.95 -4.95 -10.69
CA PHE A 186 12.62 -6.35 -10.98
C PHE A 186 11.18 -6.61 -10.53
N LEU A 187 10.28 -6.85 -11.49
CA LEU A 187 8.87 -7.09 -11.23
C LEU A 187 8.56 -8.53 -11.62
N THR A 188 7.99 -9.31 -10.70
CA THR A 188 7.66 -10.72 -10.96
C THR A 188 6.28 -11.04 -10.43
N ILE A 189 5.48 -11.70 -11.25
CA ILE A 189 4.20 -12.31 -10.86
C ILE A 189 4.40 -13.82 -11.06
N GLY A 190 4.12 -14.62 -10.02
CA GLY A 190 4.15 -16.07 -10.14
C GLY A 190 5.46 -16.80 -9.81
N ALA A 191 6.44 -16.18 -9.13
CA ALA A 191 7.64 -16.91 -8.71
C ALA A 191 7.44 -17.74 -7.42
N GLY A 192 6.76 -18.88 -7.57
CA GLY A 192 6.88 -20.03 -6.67
C GLY A 192 7.56 -21.24 -7.29
N GLN A 193 7.97 -21.16 -8.56
CA GLN A 193 8.76 -22.19 -9.22
C GLN A 193 9.96 -21.53 -9.90
N SER A 194 11.04 -21.35 -9.15
CA SER A 194 12.38 -21.23 -9.74
C SER A 194 12.77 -22.56 -10.38
N ALA A 195 12.15 -22.84 -11.52
CA ALA A 195 12.66 -23.68 -12.58
C ALA A 195 11.96 -23.22 -13.85
N VAL A 196 12.71 -22.67 -14.81
CA VAL A 196 12.37 -22.87 -16.22
C VAL A 196 12.53 -24.37 -16.44
N GLN A 197 11.50 -25.13 -16.09
CA GLN A 197 11.39 -26.52 -16.48
C GLN A 197 10.67 -26.50 -17.82
N VAL A 198 11.44 -26.58 -18.90
CA VAL A 198 10.90 -27.01 -20.19
C VAL A 198 10.42 -28.44 -20.00
N VAL A 199 9.17 -28.60 -19.55
CA VAL A 199 8.49 -29.89 -19.50
C VAL A 199 7.60 -29.96 -20.73
N ASN A 200 7.93 -30.87 -21.65
CA ASN A 200 7.01 -31.35 -22.68
C ASN A 200 5.89 -32.18 -22.03
N ASP A 201 5.10 -31.58 -21.14
CA ASP A 201 3.86 -32.17 -20.65
C ASP A 201 2.68 -31.35 -21.20
N PRO A 202 1.93 -31.89 -22.17
CA PRO A 202 0.80 -31.20 -22.77
C PRO A 202 -0.43 -31.08 -21.85
N SER A 203 -0.34 -31.46 -20.57
CA SER A 203 -1.47 -31.43 -19.62
C SER A 203 -1.48 -30.25 -18.64
N LEU A 204 -0.47 -29.37 -18.62
CA LEU A 204 -0.43 -28.17 -17.76
C LEU A 204 -0.36 -26.90 -18.61
N TRP A 205 -1.52 -26.45 -19.08
CA TRP A 205 -1.65 -25.23 -19.88
C TRP A 205 -1.67 -23.98 -18.98
N PHE A 206 -0.51 -23.59 -18.45
CA PHE A 206 -0.29 -22.20 -18.04
C PHE A 206 0.33 -21.49 -19.25
N GLY A 207 -0.55 -20.95 -20.10
CA GLY A 207 -0.14 -20.28 -21.33
C GLY A 207 0.82 -19.12 -21.02
N PRO A 208 1.78 -18.82 -21.91
CA PRO A 208 2.67 -17.69 -21.75
C PRO A 208 1.83 -16.42 -21.57
N GLU A 209 2.05 -15.74 -20.45
CA GLU A 209 1.45 -14.45 -20.12
C GLU A 209 1.82 -13.46 -21.24
N ALA A 210 0.89 -13.24 -22.17
CA ALA A 210 1.11 -12.35 -23.29
C ALA A 210 1.13 -10.91 -22.79
N GLY A 211 2.27 -10.22 -22.95
CA GLY A 211 2.29 -8.78 -22.88
C GLY A 211 1.28 -8.21 -23.85
N THR A 212 0.49 -7.22 -23.42
CA THR A 212 -0.37 -6.45 -24.32
C THR A 212 0.02 -4.99 -24.20
N GLY A 213 -0.03 -4.25 -25.30
CA GLY A 213 0.23 -2.82 -25.30
C GLY A 213 -0.27 -2.16 -26.57
N VAL A 214 -0.18 -0.83 -26.59
CA VAL A 214 -0.58 -0.01 -27.73
C VAL A 214 0.67 0.32 -28.52
N ASP A 215 0.73 -0.22 -29.74
CA ASP A 215 1.72 0.18 -30.73
C ASP A 215 1.42 1.63 -31.16
N THR A 216 2.29 2.57 -30.78
CA THR A 216 2.16 3.99 -31.10
C THR A 216 3.07 4.42 -32.25
N ASN A 217 3.94 3.53 -32.76
CA ASN A 217 4.94 3.86 -33.77
C ASN A 217 4.90 2.96 -35.02
N GLY A 218 4.09 1.89 -35.04
CA GLY A 218 3.93 0.97 -36.17
C GLY A 218 5.00 -0.12 -36.27
N GLU A 219 6.00 -0.09 -35.37
CA GLU A 219 7.16 -0.99 -35.37
C GLU A 219 7.24 -1.83 -34.08
N TRP A 220 6.36 -1.58 -33.12
CA TRP A 220 6.36 -2.22 -31.81
C TRP A 220 5.48 -3.46 -31.80
N ASP A 221 6.06 -4.62 -31.52
CA ASP A 221 5.36 -5.90 -31.42
C ASP A 221 5.42 -6.43 -29.98
N PRO A 222 4.29 -6.49 -29.25
CA PRO A 222 4.28 -6.98 -27.87
C PRO A 222 4.79 -8.43 -27.73
N GLY A 223 4.73 -9.25 -28.78
CA GLY A 223 5.25 -10.62 -28.75
C GLY A 223 6.79 -10.71 -28.75
N VAL A 224 7.48 -9.65 -29.16
CA VAL A 224 8.95 -9.61 -29.31
C VAL A 224 9.57 -8.56 -28.39
N ASP A 225 8.89 -7.43 -28.23
CA ASP A 225 9.34 -6.28 -27.45
C ASP A 225 8.96 -6.37 -25.96
N LEU A 226 8.03 -7.25 -25.59
CA LEU A 226 7.69 -7.58 -24.19
C LEU A 226 8.03 -9.05 -23.88
N ALA A 227 9.29 -9.44 -24.10
CA ALA A 227 9.76 -10.79 -23.85
C ALA A 227 10.76 -10.80 -22.68
N PRO A 228 10.66 -11.75 -21.72
CA PRO A 228 11.68 -11.88 -20.69
C PRO A 228 13.08 -12.03 -21.31
N PRO A 229 14.11 -11.24 -20.90
CA PRO A 229 14.16 -10.34 -19.75
C PRO A 229 14.00 -8.83 -20.06
N PHE A 230 13.54 -8.43 -21.25
CA PHE A 230 13.48 -7.03 -21.67
C PHE A 230 12.06 -6.57 -22.03
N ALA A 231 11.76 -5.30 -21.72
CA ALA A 231 10.54 -4.63 -22.13
C ALA A 231 10.93 -3.35 -22.86
N ALA A 232 10.86 -3.35 -24.19
CA ALA A 232 11.10 -2.17 -25.01
C ALA A 232 9.78 -1.39 -25.17
N PRO A 233 9.77 -0.06 -25.03
CA PRO A 233 8.57 0.75 -25.28
C PRO A 233 8.36 1.00 -26.79
N SER A 234 7.14 1.38 -27.19
CA SER A 234 6.77 1.75 -28.56
C SER A 234 7.30 3.12 -29.02
N TRP A 235 8.50 3.52 -28.56
CA TRP A 235 9.07 4.83 -28.89
C TRP A 235 9.52 4.92 -30.34
N VAL A 236 9.39 6.10 -30.95
CA VAL A 236 9.99 6.39 -32.25
C VAL A 236 11.51 6.19 -32.12
N ARG A 237 12.05 5.23 -32.86
CA ARG A 237 13.50 5.00 -32.91
C ARG A 237 14.12 6.16 -33.69
N GLU A 238 14.47 7.25 -32.99
CA GLU A 238 15.25 8.33 -33.61
C GLU A 238 16.62 7.79 -34.02
N GLY A 239 16.74 7.43 -35.30
CA GLY A 239 18.02 7.05 -35.88
C GLY A 239 17.99 5.76 -36.69
N ASN A 240 17.20 5.72 -37.76
CA ASN A 240 17.61 5.06 -38.99
C ASN A 240 17.57 6.10 -40.11
N PHE A 241 18.64 6.91 -40.21
CA PHE A 241 19.05 7.36 -41.53
C PHE A 241 19.19 6.09 -42.37
N ILE A 242 18.42 5.96 -43.43
CA ILE A 242 18.72 5.02 -44.51
C ILE A 242 19.83 5.71 -45.32
N PRO A 243 21.11 5.29 -45.23
CA PRO A 243 22.05 5.65 -46.28
C PRO A 243 21.68 4.73 -47.45
N GLY A 244 21.17 5.33 -48.52
CA GLY A 244 20.52 4.65 -49.62
C GLY A 244 21.20 3.36 -50.09
N PHE A 245 20.38 2.36 -50.39
CA PHE A 245 20.25 1.68 -51.68
C PHE A 245 18.88 1.02 -51.73
#